data_AF-A0A2A4XXA0-F1
#
_entry.id   AF-A0A2A4XXA0-F1
#
_cell.length_a   1.000
_cell.length_b   1.000
_cell.length_c   1.000
_cell.angle_alpha   90.00
_cell.angle_beta   90.00
_cell.angle_gamma   90.00
#
_symmetry.space_group_name_H-M   'P 1'
#
loop_
_entity.id
_entity.type
_entity.pdbx_description
1 polymer ?
#
loop_
_entity_poly.entity_id
_entity_poly.type
_entity_poly.pdbx_seq_one_letter_code
_entity_poly.pdbx_strand_id
1 'polypeptide(L)'
;MTDKIEGTIEAWESGQLGEDEAFVIPVSLAEDNSIQAIVDEVAELQPISIRLQKPLIEDLKVIAGVHGIGYQPLMKQVLKRFVDSEMKRLVRKFQSERMEAQKLAEEVSAAEADKMVSNGN
;
A
#
# COMPACT_ATOMS: atom_id res chain seq x y z
N MET A 1 -44.67 -12.26 28.07
CA MET A 1 -45.33 -11.97 26.77
C MET A 1 -44.32 -11.14 26.00
N THR A 2 -43.88 -11.58 24.84
CA THR A 2 -42.95 -10.81 24.00
C THR A 2 -43.76 -9.77 23.25
N ASP A 3 -43.63 -8.51 23.65
CA ASP A 3 -44.18 -7.39 22.88
C ASP A 3 -43.45 -7.35 21.53
N LYS A 4 -44.20 -7.64 20.47
CA LYS A 4 -43.68 -7.66 19.11
C LYS A 4 -43.42 -6.21 18.68
N ILE A 5 -42.16 -5.85 18.49
CA ILE A 5 -41.76 -4.54 17.95
C ILE A 5 -42.18 -4.49 16.48
N GLU A 6 -42.87 -3.42 16.08
CA GLU A 6 -43.23 -3.20 14.68
C GLU A 6 -41.98 -2.86 13.87
N GLY A 7 -41.83 -3.49 12.70
CA GLY A 7 -40.68 -3.30 11.81
C GLY A 7 -40.77 -2.00 11.01
N THR A 8 -40.80 -0.86 11.69
CA THR A 8 -40.84 0.48 11.08
C THR A 8 -39.44 1.09 11.00
N ILE A 9 -39.27 2.09 10.13
CA ILE A 9 -38.00 2.80 9.95
C ILE A 9 -37.64 3.55 11.23
N GLU A 10 -38.64 4.14 11.88
CA GLU A 10 -38.48 4.89 13.12
C GLU A 10 -38.02 4.00 14.28
N ALA A 11 -38.51 2.75 14.36
CA ALA A 11 -38.07 1.78 15.36
C ALA A 11 -36.62 1.31 15.14
N TRP A 12 -36.16 1.27 13.88
CA TRP A 12 -34.76 0.99 13.53
C TRP A 12 -33.84 2.17 13.87
N GLU A 13 -34.20 3.38 13.43
CA GLU A 13 -33.39 4.60 13.67
C GLU A 13 -33.31 4.99 15.15
N SER A 14 -34.32 4.65 15.94
CA SER A 14 -34.33 4.87 17.40
C SER A 14 -33.61 3.78 18.20
N GLY A 15 -33.12 2.71 17.55
CA GLY A 15 -32.46 1.59 18.20
C GLY A 15 -33.41 0.60 18.91
N GLN A 16 -34.70 0.92 19.04
CA GLN A 16 -35.71 0.02 19.63
C GLN A 16 -35.71 -1.35 18.95
N LEU A 17 -35.46 -1.39 17.64
CA LEU A 17 -35.30 -2.62 16.87
C LEU A 17 -33.80 -2.90 16.66
N GLY A 18 -33.24 -3.79 17.49
CA GLY A 18 -31.88 -4.34 17.30
C GLY A 18 -30.87 -4.01 18.39
N GLU A 19 -31.11 -2.99 19.23
CA GLU A 19 -30.21 -2.63 20.35
C GLU A 19 -30.61 -3.27 21.69
N ASP A 20 -31.41 -4.34 21.67
CA ASP A 20 -31.76 -5.06 22.89
C ASP A 20 -30.57 -5.89 23.39
N GLU A 21 -30.08 -5.56 24.59
CA GLU A 21 -28.96 -6.21 25.28
C GLU A 21 -29.14 -7.74 25.40
N ALA A 22 -30.38 -8.25 25.42
CA ALA A 22 -30.66 -9.68 25.46
C ALA A 22 -30.19 -10.43 24.19
N PHE A 23 -29.98 -9.72 23.07
CA PHE A 23 -29.49 -10.27 21.81
C PHE A 23 -28.02 -9.88 21.52
N VAL A 24 -27.39 -9.12 22.41
CA VAL A 24 -25.97 -8.77 22.30
C VAL A 24 -25.14 -9.96 22.76
N ILE A 25 -24.28 -10.46 21.88
CA ILE A 25 -23.29 -11.50 22.21
C ILE A 25 -21.92 -10.84 22.17
N PRO A 26 -21.12 -10.90 23.26
CA PRO A 26 -19.75 -10.44 23.23
C PRO A 26 -18.95 -11.31 22.27
N VAL A 27 -18.35 -10.70 21.26
CA VAL A 27 -17.44 -11.37 20.32
C VAL A 27 -16.32 -12.02 21.13
N SER A 28 -16.17 -13.33 20.99
CA SER A 28 -15.09 -14.05 21.64
C SER A 28 -13.75 -13.68 20.97
N LEU A 29 -12.65 -13.71 21.73
CA LEU A 29 -11.30 -13.45 21.19
C LEU A 29 -10.93 -14.36 20.00
N ALA A 30 -11.59 -15.52 19.86
CA ALA A 30 -11.41 -16.42 18.73
C ALA A 30 -12.08 -15.89 17.44
N GLU A 31 -13.20 -15.18 17.57
CA GLU A 31 -13.92 -14.54 16.46
C GLU A 31 -13.27 -13.21 16.05
N ASP A 32 -12.58 -12.52 16.96
CA ASP A 32 -11.81 -11.30 16.63
C ASP A 32 -10.67 -11.60 15.65
N ASN A 33 -9.95 -12.72 15.86
CA ASN A 33 -8.93 -13.21 14.92
C ASN A 33 -9.52 -13.59 13.55
N SER A 34 -10.77 -14.07 13.49
CA SER A 34 -11.40 -14.41 12.21
C SER A 34 -11.84 -13.15 11.45
N ILE A 35 -12.31 -12.13 12.16
CA ILE A 35 -12.64 -10.82 11.56
C ILE A 35 -11.38 -10.15 11.02
N GLN A 36 -10.29 -10.10 11.78
CA GLN A 36 -9.03 -9.51 11.31
C GLN A 36 -8.47 -10.27 10.10
N ALA A 37 -8.57 -11.61 10.09
CA ALA A 37 -8.16 -12.41 8.94
C ALA A 37 -8.99 -12.11 7.67
N ILE A 38 -10.31 -11.93 7.81
CA ILE A 38 -11.18 -11.54 6.69
C ILE A 38 -10.81 -10.15 6.17
N VAL A 39 -10.55 -9.19 7.06
CA VAL A 39 -10.11 -7.84 6.67
C VAL A 39 -8.78 -7.90 5.92
N ASP A 40 -7.83 -8.67 6.43
CA ASP A 40 -6.52 -8.83 5.80
C ASP A 40 -6.64 -9.49 4.43
N GLU A 41 -7.49 -10.51 4.28
CA GLU A 41 -7.74 -11.17 2.98
C GLU A 41 -8.37 -10.22 1.96
N VAL A 42 -9.47 -9.54 2.33
CA VAL A 42 -10.20 -8.63 1.43
C VAL A 42 -9.33 -7.42 1.05
N ALA A 43 -8.47 -6.94 1.94
CA ALA A 43 -7.60 -5.81 1.70
C ALA A 43 -6.20 -6.20 1.19
N GLU A 44 -5.96 -7.49 0.89
CA GLU A 44 -4.67 -8.04 0.46
C GLU A 44 -3.49 -7.64 1.37
N LEU A 45 -3.73 -7.62 2.69
CA LEU A 45 -2.74 -7.25 3.69
C LEU A 45 -2.00 -8.49 4.18
N GLN A 46 -0.67 -8.37 4.25
CA GLN A 46 0.17 -9.37 4.89
C GLN A 46 0.73 -8.82 6.21
N PRO A 47 0.48 -9.48 7.36
CA PRO A 47 1.10 -9.08 8.61
C PRO A 47 2.61 -9.31 8.54
N ILE A 48 3.38 -8.28 8.89
CA ILE A 48 4.84 -8.36 8.99
C ILE A 48 5.27 -8.04 10.41
N SER A 49 6.23 -8.81 10.93
CA SER A 49 6.88 -8.52 12.21
C SER A 49 8.24 -7.89 11.95
N ILE A 50 8.37 -6.61 12.25
CA ILE A 50 9.61 -5.85 12.09
C ILE A 50 10.01 -5.21 13.42
N ARG A 51 11.31 -5.19 13.73
CA ARG A 51 11.84 -4.47 14.89
C ARG A 51 12.28 -3.07 14.46
N LEU A 52 11.80 -2.06 15.17
CA LEU A 52 12.18 -0.66 14.96
C LEU A 52 12.76 -0.09 16.26
N GLN A 53 13.59 0.95 16.12
CA GLN A 53 14.11 1.68 17.27
C GLN A 53 12.97 2.42 17.98
N LYS A 54 12.95 2.44 19.32
CA LYS A 54 11.90 3.13 20.09
C LYS A 54 11.75 4.62 19.71
N PRO A 55 12.84 5.41 19.60
CA PRO A 55 12.74 6.82 19.21
C PRO A 55 12.08 7.01 17.84
N LEU A 56 12.40 6.14 16.88
CA LEU A 56 11.78 6.18 15.56
C LEU A 56 10.26 5.98 15.61
N ILE A 57 9.76 5.08 16.48
CA ILE A 57 8.33 4.87 16.65
C ILE A 57 7.67 6.12 17.26
N GLU A 58 8.34 6.77 18.21
CA GLU A 58 7.85 8.01 18.84
C GLU A 58 7.80 9.15 17.82
N ASP A 59 8.85 9.35 17.04
CA ASP A 59 8.91 10.35 15.97
C ASP A 59 7.80 10.13 14.94
N LEU A 60 7.58 8.88 14.51
CA LEU A 60 6.49 8.53 13.58
C LEU A 60 5.13 8.87 14.16
N LYS A 61 4.90 8.66 15.46
CA LYS A 61 3.64 9.03 16.12
C LYS A 61 3.44 10.54 16.16
N VAL A 62 4.49 11.31 16.44
CA VAL A 62 4.44 12.78 16.43
C VAL A 62 4.08 13.29 15.03
N ILE A 63 4.79 12.82 14.01
CA ILE A 63 4.54 13.20 12.61
C ILE A 63 3.11 12.82 12.20
N ALA A 64 2.67 11.60 12.54
CA ALA A 64 1.33 11.15 12.21
C ALA A 64 0.25 12.02 12.87
N GLY A 65 0.47 12.45 14.13
CA GLY A 65 -0.39 13.39 14.84
C GLY A 65 -0.53 14.73 14.13
N VAL A 66 0.56 15.27 13.59
CA VAL A 66 0.53 16.51 12.78
C VAL A 66 -0.30 16.32 11.50
N HIS A 67 -0.25 15.14 10.89
CA HIS A 67 -1.00 14.81 9.67
C HIS A 67 -2.44 14.33 9.93
N GLY A 68 -2.86 14.19 11.20
CA GLY A 68 -4.19 13.69 11.56
C GLY A 68 -4.44 12.23 11.21
N ILE A 69 -3.37 11.42 11.08
CA ILE A 69 -3.47 9.99 10.77
C ILE A 69 -2.75 9.15 11.84
N GLY A 70 -3.00 7.84 11.87
CA GLY A 70 -2.23 6.93 12.70
C GLY A 70 -0.81 6.69 12.18
N TYR A 71 0.11 6.33 13.06
CA TYR A 71 1.51 6.06 12.68
C TYR A 71 1.65 4.84 11.75
N GLN A 72 0.80 3.82 11.91
CA GLN A 72 0.77 2.65 11.01
C GLN A 72 0.33 3.03 9.59
N PRO A 73 -0.80 3.77 9.39
CA PRO A 73 -1.12 4.36 8.09
C PRO A 73 0.00 5.20 7.49
N LEU A 74 0.63 6.08 8.29
CA LEU A 74 1.78 6.88 7.84
C LEU A 74 2.92 5.99 7.34
N MET A 75 3.29 4.97 8.13
CA MET A 75 4.35 4.03 7.77
C MET A 75 4.06 3.30 6.46
N LYS A 76 2.81 2.84 6.25
CA LYS A 76 2.38 2.24 4.97
C LYS A 76 2.57 3.21 3.79
N GLN A 77 2.16 4.48 3.95
CA GLN A 77 2.32 5.50 2.91
C GLN A 77 3.78 5.79 2.59
N VAL A 78 4.64 5.90 3.62
CA VAL A 78 6.08 6.14 3.44
C VAL A 78 6.74 5.01 2.66
N LEU A 79 6.47 3.75 3.03
CA LEU A 79 7.01 2.59 2.33
C LEU A 79 6.53 2.54 0.87
N LYS A 80 5.25 2.81 0.61
CA LYS A 80 4.73 2.85 -0.76
C LYS A 80 5.38 3.93 -1.61
N ARG A 81 5.52 5.15 -1.06
CA ARG A 81 6.17 6.28 -1.74
C ARG A 81 7.65 5.99 -2.05
N PHE A 82 8.33 5.33 -1.13
CA PHE A 82 9.70 4.88 -1.34
C PHE A 82 9.80 3.90 -2.51
N VAL A 83 9.01 2.81 -2.49
CA VAL A 83 9.00 1.80 -3.56
C VAL A 83 8.67 2.42 -4.91
N ASP A 84 7.65 3.29 -4.99
CA ASP A 84 7.26 3.93 -6.24
C ASP A 84 8.36 4.81 -6.82
N SER A 85 9.09 5.51 -5.95
CA SER A 85 10.21 6.37 -6.34
C SER A 85 11.40 5.54 -6.84
N GLU A 86 11.71 4.45 -6.12
CA GLU A 86 12.80 3.54 -6.49
C GLU A 86 12.54 2.80 -7.80
N MET A 87 11.31 2.30 -8.01
CA MET A 87 10.93 1.65 -9.26
C MET A 87 11.05 2.61 -10.45
N LYS A 88 10.56 3.85 -10.30
CA LYS A 88 10.72 4.89 -11.33
C LYS A 88 12.19 5.18 -11.62
N ARG A 89 13.04 5.22 -10.59
CA ARG A 89 14.49 5.44 -10.73
C ARG A 89 15.14 4.30 -11.51
N LEU A 90 14.84 3.05 -11.17
CA LEU A 90 15.36 1.87 -11.87
C LEU A 90 14.95 1.86 -13.34
N VAL A 91 13.68 2.10 -13.65
CA VAL A 91 13.18 2.14 -15.02
C VAL A 91 13.91 3.20 -15.85
N ARG A 92 14.09 4.41 -15.30
CA ARG A 92 14.83 5.48 -15.98
C ARG A 92 16.28 5.09 -16.24
N LYS A 93 16.94 4.45 -15.27
CA LYS A 93 18.32 3.97 -15.42
C LYS A 93 18.44 2.92 -16.53
N PHE A 94 17.54 1.94 -16.57
CA PHE A 94 17.53 0.94 -17.64
C PHE A 94 17.26 1.56 -19.01
N GLN A 95 16.38 2.57 -19.09
CA GLN A 95 16.14 3.28 -20.35
C GLN A 95 17.37 4.06 -20.82
N SER A 96 18.06 4.77 -19.91
CA SER A 96 19.27 5.52 -20.28
C SER A 96 20.39 4.58 -20.74
N GLU A 97 20.62 3.48 -20.02
CA GLU A 97 21.65 2.49 -20.39
C GLU A 97 21.37 1.87 -21.76
N ARG A 98 20.10 1.56 -22.07
CA ARG A 98 19.72 1.04 -23.39
C ARG A 98 19.88 2.07 -24.50
N MET A 99 19.51 3.33 -24.25
CA MET A 99 19.70 4.40 -25.24
C MET A 99 21.18 4.69 -25.49
N GLU A 100 22.00 4.68 -24.45
CA GLU A 100 23.46 4.83 -24.59
C GLU A 100 24.07 3.66 -25.36
N ALA A 101 23.66 2.42 -25.06
CA ALA A 101 24.11 1.25 -25.80
C ALA A 101 23.68 1.28 -27.28
N GLN A 102 22.46 1.76 -27.58
CA GLN A 102 21.97 1.93 -28.95
C GLN A 102 22.75 3.02 -29.70
N LYS A 103 22.94 4.19 -29.08
CA LYS A 103 23.75 5.27 -29.67
C LYS A 103 25.18 4.82 -29.94
N LEU A 104 25.80 4.13 -29.00
CA LEU A 104 27.15 3.59 -29.18
C LEU A 104 27.19 2.58 -30.33
N ALA A 105 26.19 1.71 -30.45
CA ALA A 105 26.10 0.76 -31.57
C ALA A 105 25.90 1.47 -32.92
N GLU A 106 25.07 2.51 -32.96
CA GLU A 106 24.86 3.34 -34.16
C GLU A 106 26.15 4.08 -34.57
N GLU A 107 26.84 4.71 -33.61
CA GLU A 107 28.11 5.41 -33.83
C GLU A 107 29.22 4.47 -34.30
N VAL A 108 29.33 3.27 -33.71
CA VAL A 108 30.28 2.23 -34.16
C VAL A 108 29.98 1.79 -35.59
N SER A 109 28.69 1.53 -35.91
CA SER A 109 28.31 1.13 -37.27
C SER A 109 28.54 2.22 -38.32
N ALA A 110 28.32 3.49 -37.97
CA ALA A 110 28.59 4.63 -38.85
C ALA A 110 30.10 4.83 -39.09
N ALA A 111 30.93 4.67 -38.05
CA ALA A 111 32.38 4.77 -38.16
C ALA A 111 33.02 3.62 -38.96
N GLU A 112 32.43 2.42 -38.92
CA GLU A 112 32.87 1.29 -39.76
C GLU A 112 32.50 1.50 -41.25
N ALA A 113 31.31 2.04 -41.53
CA ALA A 113 30.89 2.35 -42.89
C ALA A 113 31.80 3.40 -43.56
N ASP A 114 32.20 4.44 -42.82
CA ASP A 114 33.07 5.51 -43.35
C ASP A 114 34.50 5.02 -43.66
N LYS A 115 35.03 4.07 -42.85
CA LYS A 115 36.33 3.43 -43.11
C LYS A 115 36.32 2.54 -44.35
N MET A 116 35.20 1.87 -44.66
CA MET A 116 35.06 1.06 -45.87
C MET A 116 35.06 1.91 -47.15
N VAL A 117 34.54 3.14 -47.10
CA VAL A 117 34.53 4.05 -48.25
C VAL A 117 35.92 4.62 -48.54
N SER A 118 36.75 4.86 -47.51
CA SER A 118 38.10 5.45 -47.71
C SER A 118 39.16 4.47 -48.23
N ASN A 119 39.01 3.16 -47.98
CA ASN A 119 39.96 2.14 -48.44
C ASN A 119 39.75 1.69 -49.90
N GLY A 120 38.75 2.24 -50.59
CA GLY A 120 38.36 1.84 -51.95
C GLY A 120 38.80 2.77 -53.08
N ASN A 121 39.66 3.77 -52.83
CA ASN A 121 40.11 4.75 -53.82
C ASN A 121 41.62 4.69 -54.07
#